data_AF-A0A8J7Q875-F1
#
_entry.id   AF-A0A8J7Q875-F1
#
_cell.length_a   1.000
_cell.length_b   1.000
_cell.length_c   1.000
_cell.angle_alpha   90.00
_cell.angle_beta   90.00
_cell.angle_gamma   90.00
#
_symmetry.space_group_name_H-M   'P 1'
#
loop_
_entity.id
_entity.type
_entity.pdbx_description
1 polymer ?
#
loop_
_entity_poly.entity_id
_entity_poly.type
_entity_poly.pdbx_seq_one_letter_code
_entity_poly.pdbx_strand_id
1 'polypeptide(L)' 'MITRWADEAEQGYDVKQLRRRGRPTVGDGPSTVVPVRMDNELLEALAERAEREHVSRSEAIRAAVRAWTHVA' A
#
# COMPACT_ATOMS: atom_id res chain seq x y z
N MET A 1 -11.22 -33.12 -14.02
CA MET A 1 -10.65 -31.88 -13.43
C MET A 1 -10.81 -30.70 -14.38
N ILE A 2 -10.44 -30.82 -15.66
CA ILE A 2 -10.58 -29.76 -16.68
C ILE A 2 -12.04 -29.42 -16.99
N THR A 3 -12.91 -30.42 -17.15
CA THR A 3 -14.34 -30.22 -17.49
C THR A 3 -15.05 -29.33 -16.47
N ARG A 4 -14.79 -29.54 -15.17
CA ARG A 4 -15.39 -28.73 -14.09
C ARG A 4 -15.03 -27.25 -14.21
N TRP A 5 -13.79 -26.93 -14.58
CA TRP A 5 -13.36 -25.55 -14.77
C TRP A 5 -13.92 -24.93 -16.06
N ALA A 6 -14.17 -25.74 -17.09
CA ALA A 6 -14.83 -25.29 -18.32
C ALA A 6 -16.30 -24.94 -18.05
N ASP A 7 -17.03 -25.82 -17.37
CA ASP A 7 -18.44 -25.59 -17.01
C ASP A 7 -18.62 -24.34 -16.13
N GLU A 8 -17.69 -24.11 -15.19
CA GLU A 8 -17.66 -22.92 -14.34
C GLU A 8 -17.41 -21.63 -15.14
N ALA A 9 -16.54 -21.68 -16.15
CA ALA A 9 -16.29 -20.53 -17.04
C ALA A 9 -17.49 -20.23 -17.94
N GLU A 10 -18.20 -21.25 -18.42
CA GLU A 10 -19.40 -21.12 -19.26
C GLU A 10 -20.61 -20.62 -18.47
N GLN A 11 -20.76 -21.00 -17.19
CA GLN A 11 -21.79 -20.45 -16.29
C GLN A 11 -21.59 -18.94 -16.02
N GLY A 12 -20.34 -18.48 -16.03
CA GLY A 12 -19.97 -17.11 -15.71
C GLY A 12 -20.04 -16.79 -14.22
N TYR A 13 -19.33 -15.72 -13.82
CA TYR A 13 -19.29 -15.28 -12.41
C TYR A 13 -20.25 -14.13 -12.15
N ASP A 14 -20.90 -14.16 -10.98
CA ASP A 14 -21.64 -13.01 -10.48
C ASP A 14 -20.65 -11.88 -10.12
N VAL A 15 -20.54 -10.91 -11.03
CA VAL A 15 -19.70 -9.71 -10.88
C VAL A 15 -19.99 -8.92 -9.60
N LYS A 16 -21.19 -9.03 -9.01
CA LYS A 16 -21.51 -8.37 -7.72
C LYS A 16 -20.85 -9.05 -6.52
N GLN A 17 -20.49 -10.33 -6.62
CA GLN A 17 -19.78 -11.07 -5.58
C GLN A 17 -18.26 -10.92 -5.68
N LEU A 18 -17.75 -10.42 -6.80
CA LEU A 18 -16.32 -10.16 -6.96
C LEU A 18 -15.90 -8.99 -6.07
N ARG A 19 -14.86 -9.20 -5.26
CA ARG A 19 -14.24 -8.11 -4.49
C ARG A 19 -13.74 -7.03 -5.46
N ARG A 20 -13.96 -5.76 -5.09
CA ARG A 20 -13.38 -4.61 -5.79
C ARG A 20 -11.87 -4.81 -5.93
N ARG A 21 -11.38 -4.89 -7.17
CA ARG A 21 -9.94 -4.91 -7.47
C ARG A 21 -9.36 -3.52 -7.23
N GLY A 22 -8.18 -3.48 -6.61
CA GLY A 22 -7.44 -2.25 -6.34
C GLY A 22 -6.55 -2.41 -5.12
N ARG A 23 -5.54 -1.55 -5.00
CA ARG A 23 -4.78 -1.42 -3.75
C ARG A 23 -5.65 -0.67 -2.73
N PRO A 24 -5.73 -1.11 -1.46
CA PRO A 24 -6.39 -0.36 -0.41
C PRO A 24 -5.90 1.10 -0.37
N THR A 25 -6.80 2.03 -0.11
CA THR A 25 -6.45 3.44 0.08
C THR A 25 -5.60 3.60 1.35
N VAL A 26 -4.65 4.54 1.33
CA VAL A 26 -4.00 4.99 2.56
C VAL A 26 -4.81 6.19 3.05
N GLY A 27 -5.73 5.95 4.00
CA GLY A 27 -6.69 6.94 4.51
C GLY A 27 -8.05 6.93 3.77
N ASP A 28 -8.80 8.02 3.92
CA ASP A 28 -10.20 8.16 3.43
C ASP A 28 -10.33 8.35 1.91
N GLY A 29 -9.22 8.31 1.17
CA GLY A 29 -9.24 8.57 -0.27
C GLY A 29 -7.97 8.15 -1.01
N PRO A 30 -7.92 8.40 -2.33
CA PRO A 30 -6.74 8.13 -3.13
C PRO A 30 -5.55 8.98 -2.64
N SER A 31 -4.41 8.33 -2.47
CA SER A 31 -3.19 9.00 -2.02
C SER A 31 -2.45 9.65 -3.20
N THR A 32 -1.92 10.86 -2.99
CA THR A 32 -1.07 11.56 -3.96
C THR A 32 0.41 11.27 -3.70
N VAL A 33 1.18 11.04 -4.77
CA VAL A 33 2.64 10.89 -4.69
C VAL A 33 3.28 12.28 -4.69
N VAL A 34 4.04 12.59 -3.63
CA VAL A 34 4.77 13.85 -3.50
C VAL A 34 6.28 13.56 -3.61
N PRO A 35 6.97 13.99 -4.68
CA PRO A 35 8.41 13.80 -4.80
C PRO A 35 9.15 14.79 -3.90
N VAL A 36 10.07 14.27 -3.08
CA VAL A 36 10.91 15.07 -2.15
C VAL A 36 12.37 14.70 -2.36
N ARG A 37 13.25 15.72 -2.44
CA ARG A 37 14.70 15.49 -2.48
C ARG A 37 15.22 15.29 -1.05
N MET A 38 15.96 14.21 -0.86
CA MET A 38 16.65 13.89 0.39
C MET A 38 18.11 13.60 0.05
N ASP A 39 19.02 14.02 0.91
CA ASP A 39 20.42 13.61 0.81
C ASP A 39 20.59 12.12 1.16
N ASN A 40 21.77 11.57 0.83
CA ASN A 40 22.03 10.15 1.00
C ASN A 40 22.11 9.74 2.48
N GLU A 41 22.69 10.60 3.33
CA GLU A 41 22.85 10.35 4.77
C GLU A 41 21.47 10.21 5.44
N LEU A 42 20.54 11.09 5.10
CA LEU A 42 19.16 11.04 5.59
C LEU A 42 18.43 9.77 5.12
N LEU A 43 18.66 9.34 3.88
CA LEU A 43 18.04 8.12 3.34
C LEU A 43 18.58 6.86 4.03
N GLU A 44 19.87 6.81 4.34
CA GLU A 44 20.51 5.72 5.08
C GLU A 44 19.98 5.65 6.52
N ALA A 45 19.98 6.77 7.24
CA ALA A 45 19.45 6.84 8.59
C ALA A 45 17.96 6.43 8.67
N LEU A 46 17.17 6.84 7.67
CA LEU A 46 15.77 6.43 7.54
C LEU A 46 15.64 4.92 7.30
N ALA A 47 16.46 4.35 6.41
CA ALA A 47 16.43 2.93 6.10
C ALA A 47 16.80 2.07 7.32
N GLU A 48 17.88 2.42 8.02
CA GLU A 48 18.29 1.73 9.24
C GLU A 48 17.20 1.75 10.32
N ARG A 49 16.55 2.91 10.50
CA ARG A 49 15.45 3.04 11.46
C ARG A 49 14.24 2.20 11.05
N ALA A 50 13.88 2.22 9.77
CA ALA A 50 12.75 1.45 9.25
C ALA A 50 12.97 -0.07 9.42
N GLU A 51 14.20 -0.56 9.19
CA GLU A 51 14.57 -1.95 9.42
C GLU A 51 14.46 -2.33 10.91
N ARG A 52 14.98 -1.49 11.82
CA ARG A 52 14.86 -1.73 13.28
C ARG A 52 13.42 -1.77 13.77
N GLU A 53 12.56 -0.95 13.19
CA GLU A 53 11.13 -0.86 13.55
C GLU A 53 10.25 -1.84 12.75
N HIS A 54 10.84 -2.62 11.83
CA HIS A 54 10.14 -3.55 10.94
C HIS A 54 9.00 -2.91 10.12
N VAL A 55 9.20 -1.66 9.70
CA VAL A 55 8.25 -0.90 8.88
C VAL A 55 8.83 -0.58 7.52
N SER A 56 7.96 -0.33 6.53
CA SER A 56 8.44 0.15 5.23
C SER A 56 8.99 1.58 5.32
N ARG A 57 9.95 1.94 4.47
CA ARG A 57 10.45 3.33 4.36
C ARG A 57 9.31 4.35 4.19
N SER A 58 8.33 4.03 3.36
CA SER A 58 7.16 4.89 3.11
C SER A 58 6.28 5.07 4.34
N GLU A 59 6.20 4.06 5.20
CA GLU A 59 5.47 4.11 6.47
C GLU A 59 6.21 4.94 7.50
N ALA A 60 7.53 4.76 7.63
CA ALA A 60 8.38 5.58 8.49
C ALA A 60 8.27 7.08 8.12
N ILE A 61 8.30 7.42 6.82
CA ILE A 61 8.10 8.80 6.34
C ILE A 61 6.72 9.32 6.75
N ARG A 62 5.65 8.55 6.52
CA ARG A 62 4.29 8.98 6.91
C ARG A 62 4.15 9.15 8.42
N ALA A 63 4.76 8.28 9.22
CA ALA A 63 4.76 8.39 10.68
C ALA A 63 5.46 9.68 11.14
N ALA A 64 6.63 10.00 10.55
CA ALA A 64 7.33 11.25 10.84
C ALA A 64 6.49 12.49 10.48
N VAL A 65 5.80 12.47 9.34
CA VAL A 65 4.92 13.58 8.91
C VAL A 65 3.70 13.71 9.84
N ARG A 66 3.07 12.61 10.25
CA ARG A 66 1.96 12.63 11.24
C ARG A 66 2.42 13.20 12.57
N ALA A 67 3.59 12.75 13.06
CA ALA A 67 4.18 13.26 14.29
C ALA A 67 4.49 14.76 14.22
N TRP A 68 5.00 15.23 13.07
CA TRP A 68 5.31 16.64 12.83
C TRP A 68 4.07 17.53 12.72
N THR A 69 3.00 17.05 12.08
CA THR A 69 1.77 17.81 11.85
C THR A 69 0.79 17.73 13.02
N HIS A 70 1.05 16.88 14.01
CA HIS A 70 0.12 16.53 15.09
C HIS A 70 -1.24 15.99 14.61
N VAL A 71 -1.30 15.44 13.39
CA VAL A 71 -2.49 14.79 12.84
C VAL A 71 -2.45 13.32 13.24
N ALA A 72 -3.45 12.89 14.03
CA ALA A 72 -3.66 11.49 14.42
C ALA A 72 -4.06 10.63 13.21
#